data_AF-A0A218XYR3-F1
#
_entry.id   AF-A0A218XYR3-F1
#
_cell.length_a   1.000
_cell.length_b   1.000
_cell.length_c   1.000
_cell.angle_alpha   90.00
_cell.angle_beta   90.00
_cell.angle_gamma   90.00
#
_symmetry.space_group_name_H-M   'P 1'
#
loop_
_entity.id
_entity.type
_entity.pdbx_description
1 polymer ?
#
loop_
_entity_poly.entity_id
_entity_poly.type
_entity_poly.pdbx_seq_one_letter_code
_entity_poly.pdbx_strand_id
1 'polypeptide(L)'
;MGKAAHEMEWSKAQETSVSVDLVKAAKQQLRFLAVVDSIGCLYDGPTLHYAVYRYENCWLPLLAKNTESLVLKEPLVVPLDCEWIWHCHRLNPVQYKIDCEEIYGRILDNQNVLSSIIEGTSMRQTERLWNHMYPTESYHFEQCCQSLMGTNCINMGAQRFKYDLTAAVKRQCSFFNKVSKSIINDDCYLEEAVARYKAFLHLIKRNEERYVKCFCVPTYDIDLIWHSHQLNPLSYCDDLKPIFGKIISHNDHISDSPVDNKHKIGLAQTTKLWEDIFGRKYLITGAMFKSDDKIARCYSIVGFKTCDSQCAEEVTSCAKCFSCGVGFTTYG
;
A
#
# COMPACT_ATOMS: atom_id res chain seq x y z
N MET A 1 -31.67 -2.74 -6.17
CA MET A 1 -31.82 -3.36 -7.51
C MET A 1 -32.42 -4.76 -7.35
N GLY A 2 -32.86 -5.43 -8.42
CA GLY A 2 -33.28 -6.84 -8.33
C GLY A 2 -32.07 -7.80 -8.28
N LYS A 3 -32.22 -9.01 -7.74
CA LYS A 3 -31.14 -10.01 -7.60
C LYS A 3 -30.38 -10.28 -8.92
N ALA A 4 -31.09 -10.39 -10.04
CA ALA A 4 -30.47 -10.61 -11.36
C ALA A 4 -29.59 -9.43 -11.81
N ALA A 5 -29.99 -8.19 -11.48
CA ALA A 5 -29.22 -7.01 -11.84
C ALA A 5 -27.93 -6.89 -11.00
N HIS A 6 -27.99 -7.28 -9.72
CA HIS A 6 -26.81 -7.36 -8.86
C HIS A 6 -25.78 -8.38 -9.38
N GLU A 7 -26.23 -9.58 -9.77
CA GLU A 7 -25.36 -10.62 -10.31
C GLU A 7 -24.74 -10.24 -11.66
N MET A 8 -25.48 -9.49 -12.49
CA MET A 8 -24.97 -8.95 -13.74
C MET A 8 -23.85 -7.92 -13.50
N GLU A 9 -24.00 -6.99 -12.55
CA GLU A 9 -22.93 -6.02 -12.22
C GLU A 9 -21.71 -6.74 -11.62
N TRP A 10 -21.92 -7.77 -10.80
CA TRP A 10 -20.82 -8.60 -10.28
C TRP A 10 -20.07 -9.31 -11.41
N SER A 11 -20.79 -9.94 -12.34
CA SER A 11 -20.18 -10.64 -13.49
C SER A 11 -19.36 -9.68 -14.37
N LYS A 12 -19.91 -8.50 -14.67
CA LYS A 12 -19.19 -7.44 -15.41
C LYS A 12 -17.91 -7.01 -14.70
N ALA A 13 -17.94 -6.89 -13.38
CA ALA A 13 -16.73 -6.57 -12.64
C ALA A 13 -15.65 -7.64 -12.83
N GLN A 14 -16.02 -8.92 -12.87
CA GLN A 14 -15.06 -10.02 -13.02
C GLN A 14 -14.41 -10.08 -14.42
N GLU A 15 -15.04 -9.48 -15.43
CA GLU A 15 -14.47 -9.32 -16.79
C GLU A 15 -13.28 -8.35 -16.81
N THR A 16 -13.00 -7.63 -15.72
CA THR A 16 -11.79 -6.81 -15.58
C THR A 16 -10.55 -7.67 -15.77
N SER A 17 -9.81 -7.38 -16.83
CA SER A 17 -8.52 -8.00 -17.13
C SER A 17 -7.45 -7.42 -16.21
N VAL A 18 -6.70 -8.30 -15.55
CA VAL A 18 -5.49 -7.95 -14.81
C VAL A 18 -4.39 -8.88 -15.30
N SER A 19 -3.28 -8.31 -15.74
CA SER A 19 -2.15 -9.01 -16.35
C SER A 19 -1.24 -9.71 -15.32
N VAL A 20 -1.33 -9.32 -14.05
CA VAL A 20 -0.54 -9.85 -12.95
C VAL A 20 -1.28 -10.99 -12.22
N ASP A 21 -0.56 -12.05 -11.87
CA ASP A 21 -1.03 -13.03 -10.89
C ASP A 21 -1.03 -12.39 -9.48
N LEU A 22 -2.16 -11.76 -9.15
CA LEU A 22 -2.30 -11.00 -7.90
C LEU A 22 -2.27 -11.88 -6.65
N VAL A 23 -2.66 -13.15 -6.72
CA VAL A 23 -2.57 -14.07 -5.58
C VAL A 23 -1.11 -14.34 -5.25
N LYS A 24 -0.31 -14.67 -6.27
CA LYS A 24 1.13 -14.86 -6.10
C LYS A 24 1.82 -13.57 -5.64
N ALA A 25 1.47 -12.43 -6.25
CA ALA A 25 2.03 -11.14 -5.88
C ALA A 25 1.71 -10.76 -4.42
N ALA A 26 0.47 -11.01 -3.96
CA ALA A 26 0.06 -10.75 -2.58
C ALA A 26 0.81 -11.62 -1.57
N LYS A 27 1.00 -12.91 -1.86
CA LYS A 27 1.82 -13.78 -1.01
C LYS A 27 3.27 -13.32 -0.90
N GLN A 28 3.86 -12.90 -2.03
CA GLN A 28 5.21 -12.35 -2.04
C GLN A 28 5.29 -11.05 -1.24
N GLN A 29 4.33 -10.15 -1.41
CA GLN A 29 4.21 -8.93 -0.64
C GLN A 29 4.10 -9.21 0.87
N LEU A 30 3.25 -10.14 1.30
CA LEU A 30 3.10 -10.50 2.72
C LEU A 30 4.40 -11.01 3.33
N ARG A 31 5.13 -11.87 2.61
CA ARG A 31 6.45 -12.37 3.05
C ARG A 31 7.46 -11.24 3.17
N PHE A 32 7.50 -10.35 2.18
CA PHE A 32 8.38 -9.19 2.18
C PHE A 32 8.10 -8.26 3.36
N LEU A 33 6.83 -7.92 3.59
CA LEU A 33 6.41 -7.08 4.72
C LEU A 33 6.75 -7.73 6.07
N ALA A 34 6.60 -9.05 6.20
CA ALA A 34 6.97 -9.77 7.42
C ALA A 34 8.47 -9.66 7.73
N VAL A 35 9.33 -9.71 6.70
CA VAL A 35 10.78 -9.53 6.88
C VAL A 35 11.10 -8.09 7.30
N VAL A 36 10.54 -7.09 6.61
CA VAL A 36 10.73 -5.67 6.97
C VAL A 36 10.31 -5.41 8.42
N ASP A 37 9.13 -5.90 8.81
CA ASP A 37 8.58 -5.74 10.17
C ASP A 37 9.46 -6.40 11.24
N SER A 38 10.00 -7.59 10.94
CA SER A 38 10.88 -8.31 11.87
C SER A 38 12.19 -7.57 12.18
N ILE A 39 12.64 -6.70 11.27
CA ILE A 39 13.88 -5.93 11.43
C ILE A 39 13.61 -4.62 12.18
N GLY A 40 12.49 -3.94 11.89
CA GLY A 40 12.01 -2.75 12.61
C GLY A 40 12.82 -1.45 12.45
N CYS A 41 14.12 -1.52 12.15
CA CYS A 41 14.99 -0.33 12.00
C CYS A 41 14.67 0.53 10.77
N LEU A 42 13.82 0.05 9.84
CA LEU A 42 13.49 0.73 8.58
C LEU A 42 12.26 1.65 8.67
N TYR A 43 11.63 1.78 9.85
CA TYR A 43 10.41 2.56 10.02
C TYR A 43 10.62 4.03 10.41
N ASP A 44 11.75 4.36 11.04
CA ASP A 44 12.09 5.75 11.37
C ASP A 44 13.60 5.90 11.65
N GLY A 45 14.03 7.15 11.85
CA GLY A 45 15.36 7.47 12.34
C GLY A 45 16.48 7.39 11.29
N PRO A 46 17.75 7.39 11.74
CA PRO A 46 18.91 7.49 10.84
C PRO A 46 18.99 6.37 9.80
N THR A 47 18.54 5.17 10.19
CA THR A 47 18.54 3.99 9.33
C THR A 47 17.56 4.12 8.16
N LEU A 48 16.35 4.65 8.41
CA LEU A 48 15.40 4.99 7.34
C LEU A 48 15.97 6.05 6.40
N HIS A 49 16.56 7.11 6.93
CA HIS A 49 17.17 8.14 6.09
C HIS A 49 18.27 7.54 5.20
N TYR A 50 19.05 6.59 5.71
CA TYR A 50 20.12 5.95 4.95
C TYR A 50 19.57 5.04 3.84
N ALA A 51 18.51 4.31 4.14
CA ALA A 51 17.77 3.53 3.14
C ALA A 51 17.24 4.43 2.02
N VAL A 52 16.68 5.61 2.35
CA VAL A 52 16.23 6.60 1.36
C VAL A 52 17.41 7.08 0.51
N TYR A 53 18.53 7.44 1.14
CA TYR A 53 19.74 7.83 0.40
C TYR A 53 20.22 6.74 -0.57
N ARG A 54 20.34 5.49 -0.11
CA ARG A 54 20.77 4.36 -0.95
C ARG A 54 19.78 4.07 -2.06
N TYR A 55 18.48 4.17 -1.80
CA TYR A 55 17.44 4.04 -2.81
C TYR A 55 17.58 5.08 -3.92
N GLU A 56 17.69 6.36 -3.55
CA GLU A 56 17.75 7.47 -4.49
C GLU A 56 19.06 7.50 -5.28
N ASN A 57 20.20 7.30 -4.61
CA ASN A 57 21.52 7.57 -5.18
C ASN A 57 22.23 6.32 -5.67
N CYS A 58 21.81 5.12 -5.22
CA CYS A 58 22.44 3.86 -5.60
C CYS A 58 21.49 2.95 -6.36
N TRP A 59 20.36 2.55 -5.77
CA TRP A 59 19.49 1.54 -6.36
C TRP A 59 18.82 1.98 -7.65
N LEU A 60 18.08 3.11 -7.65
CA LEU A 60 17.36 3.54 -8.86
C LEU A 60 18.29 3.90 -10.03
N PRO A 61 19.43 4.59 -9.83
CA PRO A 61 20.36 4.83 -10.93
C PRO A 61 20.98 3.54 -11.49
N LEU A 62 21.28 2.55 -10.63
CA LEU A 62 21.74 1.23 -11.07
C LEU A 62 20.66 0.52 -11.88
N LEU A 63 19.42 0.49 -11.38
CA LEU A 63 18.28 -0.12 -12.08
C LEU A 63 18.07 0.54 -13.44
N ALA A 64 18.06 1.88 -13.51
CA ALA A 64 17.91 2.63 -14.74
C ALA A 64 18.99 2.24 -15.77
N LYS A 65 20.27 2.30 -15.39
CA LYS A 65 21.38 1.95 -16.27
C LYS A 65 21.27 0.50 -16.78
N ASN A 66 20.82 -0.41 -15.93
CA ASN A 66 20.63 -1.80 -16.30
C ASN A 66 19.45 -2.03 -17.25
N THR A 67 18.35 -1.29 -17.11
CA THR A 67 17.21 -1.38 -18.03
C THR A 67 17.55 -0.87 -19.44
N GLU A 68 18.42 0.13 -19.57
CA GLU A 68 18.92 0.62 -20.87
C GLU A 68 19.86 -0.36 -21.56
N SER A 69 20.71 -1.01 -20.77
CA SER A 69 21.69 -1.95 -21.26
C SER A 69 21.07 -3.34 -21.19
N LEU A 70 20.46 -3.83 -22.28
CA LEU A 70 19.96 -5.22 -22.45
C LEU A 70 21.07 -6.31 -22.29
N VAL A 71 22.20 -5.96 -21.68
CA VAL A 71 23.42 -6.72 -21.49
C VAL A 71 23.28 -7.78 -20.39
N LEU A 72 22.38 -7.60 -19.41
CA LEU A 72 22.16 -8.63 -18.39
C LEU A 72 21.05 -9.61 -18.78
N LYS A 73 21.42 -10.88 -18.93
CA LYS A 73 20.49 -12.01 -18.99
C LYS A 73 20.00 -12.48 -17.61
N GLU A 74 20.68 -12.05 -16.55
CA GLU A 74 20.41 -12.47 -15.17
C GLU A 74 19.62 -11.36 -14.43
N PRO A 75 18.73 -11.74 -13.49
CA PRO A 75 17.94 -10.78 -12.73
C PRO A 75 18.78 -10.03 -11.71
N LEU A 76 18.45 -8.75 -11.52
CA LEU A 76 19.00 -7.97 -10.41
C LEU A 76 18.34 -8.37 -9.10
N VAL A 77 19.07 -8.28 -7.99
CA VAL A 77 18.54 -8.49 -6.64
C VAL A 77 18.59 -7.18 -5.89
N VAL A 78 17.45 -6.70 -5.41
CA VAL A 78 17.38 -5.43 -4.70
C VAL A 78 17.78 -5.61 -3.23
N PRO A 79 18.69 -4.78 -2.66
CA PRO A 79 18.95 -4.74 -1.22
C PRO A 79 17.67 -4.46 -0.44
N LEU A 80 17.49 -5.11 0.71
CA LEU A 80 16.24 -5.10 1.46
C LEU A 80 15.74 -3.68 1.84
N ASP A 81 16.65 -2.80 2.23
CA ASP A 81 16.34 -1.40 2.57
C ASP A 81 15.89 -0.60 1.35
N CYS A 82 16.62 -0.73 0.23
CA CYS A 82 16.24 -0.13 -1.03
C CYS A 82 14.90 -0.67 -1.52
N GLU A 83 14.63 -1.96 -1.35
CA GLU A 83 13.37 -2.61 -1.70
C GLU A 83 12.21 -2.03 -0.90
N TRP A 84 12.42 -1.77 0.39
CA TRP A 84 11.41 -1.15 1.25
C TRP A 84 11.05 0.27 0.82
N ILE A 85 12.05 1.11 0.53
CA ILE A 85 11.78 2.46 0.03
C ILE A 85 11.11 2.40 -1.34
N TRP A 86 11.55 1.48 -2.21
CA TRP A 86 10.96 1.29 -3.52
C TRP A 86 9.51 0.78 -3.46
N HIS A 87 9.21 -0.09 -2.51
CA HIS A 87 7.85 -0.54 -2.20
C HIS A 87 6.98 0.65 -1.86
N CYS A 88 7.36 1.46 -0.86
CA CYS A 88 6.60 2.63 -0.42
C CYS A 88 6.43 3.69 -1.52
N HIS A 89 7.45 3.91 -2.36
CA HIS A 89 7.35 4.86 -3.47
C HIS A 89 6.31 4.38 -4.52
N ARG A 90 6.33 3.10 -4.89
CA ARG A 90 5.41 2.54 -5.91
C ARG A 90 3.94 2.52 -5.46
N LEU A 91 3.66 2.52 -4.16
CA LEU A 91 2.28 2.63 -3.64
C LEU A 91 1.64 4.00 -3.92
N ASN A 92 2.42 4.99 -4.35
CA ASN A 92 1.90 6.18 -5.02
C ASN A 92 2.24 6.15 -6.52
N PRO A 93 1.49 5.41 -7.35
CA PRO A 93 1.86 5.10 -8.73
C PRO A 93 1.89 6.34 -9.64
N VAL A 94 1.11 7.37 -9.33
CA VAL A 94 1.12 8.64 -10.08
C VAL A 94 2.43 9.37 -9.83
N GLN A 95 2.82 9.54 -8.56
CA GLN A 95 4.07 10.21 -8.23
C GLN A 95 5.28 9.40 -8.68
N TYR A 96 5.26 8.07 -8.48
CA TYR A 96 6.32 7.18 -8.92
C TYR A 96 6.58 7.30 -10.43
N LYS A 97 5.51 7.36 -11.24
CA LYS A 97 5.62 7.60 -12.67
C LYS A 97 6.27 8.93 -12.98
N ILE A 98 5.81 10.02 -12.37
CA ILE A 98 6.35 11.38 -12.58
C ILE A 98 7.84 11.40 -12.22
N ASP A 99 8.20 10.92 -11.04
CA ASP A 99 9.56 10.89 -10.52
C ASP A 99 10.50 10.08 -11.42
N CYS A 100 10.05 8.93 -11.92
CA CYS A 100 10.86 8.11 -12.83
C CYS A 100 10.99 8.73 -14.22
N GLU A 101 9.92 9.31 -14.77
CA GLU A 101 9.94 9.97 -16.08
C GLU A 101 10.81 11.25 -16.06
N GLU A 102 10.73 12.06 -15.00
CA GLU A 102 11.52 13.29 -14.86
C GLU A 102 13.02 13.01 -14.75
N ILE A 103 13.41 11.95 -14.03
CA ILE A 103 14.83 11.66 -13.74
C ILE A 103 15.45 10.67 -14.73
N TYR A 104 14.70 9.65 -15.16
CA TYR A 104 15.22 8.53 -15.96
C TYR A 104 14.54 8.42 -17.34
N GLY A 105 13.59 9.29 -17.66
CA GLY A 105 12.91 9.32 -18.95
C GLY A 105 11.91 8.19 -19.19
N ARG A 106 11.66 7.32 -18.19
CA ARG A 106 10.75 6.17 -18.27
C ARG A 106 10.37 5.68 -16.87
N ILE A 107 9.29 4.91 -16.78
CA ILE A 107 8.96 4.16 -15.56
C ILE A 107 9.99 3.03 -15.38
N LEU A 108 10.56 2.91 -14.19
CA LEU A 108 11.41 1.78 -13.82
C LEU A 108 10.54 0.66 -13.25
N ASP A 109 10.47 -0.47 -13.96
CA ASP A 109 9.62 -1.58 -13.57
C ASP A 109 10.38 -2.61 -12.73
N ASN A 110 9.64 -3.56 -12.13
CA ASN A 110 10.22 -4.71 -11.43
C ASN A 110 10.50 -5.91 -12.35
N GLN A 111 10.34 -5.76 -13.66
CA GLN A 111 10.73 -6.79 -14.62
C GLN A 111 12.23 -7.13 -14.48
N ASN A 112 12.52 -8.42 -14.31
CA ASN A 112 13.88 -8.93 -14.09
C ASN A 112 14.57 -8.40 -12.81
N VAL A 113 13.78 -8.03 -11.79
CA VAL A 113 14.27 -7.74 -10.43
C VAL A 113 13.68 -8.74 -9.45
N LEU A 114 14.53 -9.34 -8.62
CA LEU A 114 14.18 -10.25 -7.55
C LEU A 114 14.31 -9.58 -6.19
N SER A 115 13.43 -9.94 -5.27
CA SER A 115 13.56 -9.59 -3.86
C SER A 115 14.70 -10.39 -3.22
N SER A 116 15.46 -9.74 -2.34
CA SER A 116 16.49 -10.39 -1.52
C SER A 116 15.93 -11.47 -0.58
N ILE A 117 14.61 -11.45 -0.30
CA ILE A 117 13.96 -12.40 0.61
C ILE A 117 13.60 -13.75 -0.05
N ILE A 118 13.80 -13.90 -1.37
CA ILE A 118 13.49 -15.14 -2.07
C ILE A 118 14.63 -16.15 -1.87
N GLU A 119 14.32 -17.30 -1.28
CA GLU A 119 15.29 -18.39 -1.05
C GLU A 119 15.99 -18.84 -2.35
N GLY A 120 17.30 -19.10 -2.26
CA GLY A 120 18.11 -19.55 -3.39
C GLY A 120 18.51 -18.46 -4.39
N THR A 121 18.08 -17.22 -4.17
CA THR A 121 18.45 -16.08 -5.02
C THR A 121 19.94 -15.76 -4.89
N SER A 122 20.66 -15.71 -6.01
CA SER A 122 22.07 -15.30 -6.01
C SER A 122 22.19 -13.79 -6.18
N MET A 123 22.73 -13.13 -5.15
CA MET A 123 22.93 -11.67 -5.14
C MET A 123 24.27 -11.26 -5.79
N ARG A 124 25.12 -12.23 -6.12
CA ARG A 124 26.54 -12.02 -6.45
C ARG A 124 26.75 -11.08 -7.63
N GLN A 125 25.89 -11.16 -8.64
CA GLN A 125 26.01 -10.30 -9.81
C GLN A 125 25.64 -8.86 -9.49
N THR A 126 24.52 -8.65 -8.80
CA THR A 126 24.08 -7.31 -8.40
C THR A 126 25.05 -6.67 -7.42
N GLU A 127 25.58 -7.44 -6.47
CA GLU A 127 26.62 -7.01 -5.54
C GLU A 127 27.89 -6.54 -6.29
N ARG A 128 28.35 -7.29 -7.30
CA ARG A 128 29.51 -6.89 -8.11
C ARG A 128 29.27 -5.57 -8.85
N LEU A 129 28.09 -5.40 -9.43
CA LEU A 129 27.71 -4.17 -10.13
C LEU A 129 27.59 -3.00 -9.15
N TRP A 130 26.99 -3.24 -7.99
CA TRP A 130 26.87 -2.28 -6.91
C TRP A 130 28.25 -1.80 -6.46
N ASN A 131 29.15 -2.71 -6.10
CA ASN A 131 30.50 -2.39 -5.64
C ASN A 131 31.35 -1.69 -6.72
N HIS A 132 31.07 -1.97 -8.00
CA HIS A 132 31.72 -1.26 -9.11
C HIS A 132 31.22 0.18 -9.25
N MET A 133 29.91 0.41 -9.11
CA MET A 133 29.30 1.74 -9.25
C MET A 133 29.45 2.60 -7.97
N TYR A 134 29.46 1.96 -6.81
CA TYR A 134 29.41 2.59 -5.49
C TYR A 134 30.43 1.94 -4.54
N PRO A 135 31.73 2.10 -4.77
CA PRO A 135 32.77 1.38 -4.02
C PRO A 135 32.84 1.74 -2.53
N THR A 136 32.25 2.87 -2.12
CA THR A 136 32.17 3.32 -0.72
C THR A 136 30.90 2.88 -0.01
N GLU A 137 29.91 2.35 -0.75
CA GLU A 137 28.60 1.97 -0.21
C GLU A 137 28.48 0.45 -0.20
N SER A 138 28.29 -0.15 0.98
CA SER A 138 28.05 -1.59 1.08
C SER A 138 26.77 -1.99 0.34
N TYR A 139 26.77 -3.14 -0.33
CA TYR A 139 25.56 -3.76 -0.86
C TYR A 139 24.68 -4.34 0.28
N HIS A 140 25.31 -4.94 1.29
CA HIS A 140 24.64 -5.56 2.44
C HIS A 140 24.26 -4.51 3.49
N PHE A 141 22.96 -4.38 3.74
CA PHE A 141 22.40 -3.38 4.66
C PHE A 141 22.31 -3.86 6.10
N GLU A 142 22.18 -5.16 6.32
CA GLU A 142 21.78 -5.76 7.60
C GLU A 142 22.76 -5.41 8.74
N GLN A 143 24.02 -5.14 8.37
CA GLN A 143 25.09 -4.74 9.29
C GLN A 143 24.91 -3.29 9.79
N CYS A 144 24.23 -2.43 9.03
CA CYS A 144 24.04 -1.02 9.36
C CYS A 144 22.99 -0.78 10.44
N CYS A 145 21.98 -1.65 10.58
CA CYS A 145 20.91 -1.44 11.57
C CYS A 145 21.43 -1.40 13.00
N GLN A 146 22.49 -2.14 13.33
CA GLN A 146 23.10 -2.11 14.66
C GLN A 146 24.06 -0.92 14.84
N SER A 147 24.81 -0.57 13.80
CA SER A 147 25.83 0.50 13.87
C SER A 147 25.26 1.92 13.85
N LEU A 148 24.09 2.12 13.22
CA LEU A 148 23.46 3.43 13.08
C LEU A 148 22.44 3.76 14.19
N MET A 149 22.09 2.77 15.02
CA MET A 149 21.29 2.98 16.24
C MET A 149 22.09 3.80 17.26
N GLY A 150 21.97 5.13 17.19
CA GLY A 150 22.61 6.06 18.12
C GLY A 150 23.48 7.15 17.46
N THR A 151 23.59 7.16 16.12
CA THR A 151 24.30 8.23 15.40
C THR A 151 23.35 9.39 15.11
N ASN A 152 23.70 10.61 15.55
CA ASN A 152 22.98 11.82 15.15
C ASN A 152 23.38 12.22 13.73
N CYS A 153 22.39 12.19 12.82
CA CYS A 153 22.42 12.78 11.48
C CYS A 153 23.67 12.50 10.64
N ILE A 154 23.61 11.46 9.80
CA ILE A 154 24.55 11.32 8.69
C ILE A 154 24.25 12.46 7.71
N ASN A 155 25.27 13.22 7.30
CA ASN A 155 25.16 14.18 6.21
C ASN A 155 24.90 13.41 4.92
N MET A 156 23.62 13.14 4.64
CA MET A 156 23.21 12.52 3.39
C MET A 156 23.05 13.62 2.35
N GLY A 157 23.49 13.34 1.12
CA GLY A 157 23.44 14.29 0.02
C GLY A 157 22.03 14.83 -0.26
N ALA A 158 21.93 15.79 -1.17
CA ALA A 158 20.65 16.37 -1.55
C ALA A 158 19.65 15.30 -2.00
N GLN A 159 18.39 15.42 -1.54
CA GLN A 159 17.29 14.56 -1.96
C GLN A 159 17.08 14.68 -3.47
N ARG A 160 16.90 13.54 -4.15
CA ARG A 160 16.65 13.51 -5.60
C ARG A 160 15.18 13.73 -5.95
N PHE A 161 14.27 13.25 -5.11
CA PHE A 161 12.83 13.36 -5.32
C PHE A 161 12.23 14.50 -4.50
N LYS A 162 11.18 15.14 -5.02
CA LYS A 162 10.35 16.08 -4.24
C LYS A 162 9.38 15.34 -3.31
N TYR A 163 9.08 14.08 -3.64
CA TYR A 163 8.17 13.25 -2.87
C TYR A 163 8.80 12.83 -1.55
N ASP A 164 8.10 13.04 -0.45
CA ASP A 164 8.58 12.68 0.88
C ASP A 164 8.47 11.16 1.10
N LEU A 165 9.57 10.46 0.79
CA LEU A 165 9.71 9.02 0.97
C LEU A 165 9.67 8.59 2.44
N THR A 166 10.15 9.44 3.36
CA THR A 166 10.06 9.18 4.80
C THR A 166 8.60 9.21 5.25
N ALA A 167 7.82 10.18 4.78
CA ALA A 167 6.38 10.20 5.04
C ALA A 167 5.66 9.03 4.38
N ALA A 168 6.09 8.59 3.19
CA ALA A 168 5.55 7.39 2.53
C ALA A 168 5.76 6.13 3.37
N VAL A 169 6.96 5.93 3.90
CA VAL A 169 7.25 4.83 4.83
C VAL A 169 6.33 4.89 6.05
N LYS A 170 6.21 6.06 6.68
CA LYS A 170 5.36 6.24 7.88
C LYS A 170 3.90 5.85 7.65
N ARG A 171 3.33 6.13 6.47
CA ARG A 171 1.96 5.70 6.13
C ARG A 171 1.83 4.19 6.05
N GLN A 172 2.89 3.49 5.66
CA GLN A 172 2.90 2.05 5.42
C GLN A 172 3.37 1.21 6.62
N CYS A 173 4.02 1.80 7.64
CA CYS A 173 4.51 1.07 8.82
C CYS A 173 3.44 0.24 9.55
N SER A 174 2.18 0.70 9.56
CA SER A 174 1.09 -0.03 10.22
C SER A 174 0.39 -1.06 9.32
N PHE A 175 0.71 -1.09 8.02
CA PHE A 175 -0.02 -1.87 7.04
C PHE A 175 0.10 -3.37 7.30
N PHE A 176 1.31 -3.86 7.59
CA PHE A 176 1.53 -5.28 7.85
C PHE A 176 0.64 -5.80 8.99
N ASN A 177 0.50 -5.07 10.10
CA ASN A 177 -0.37 -5.44 11.21
C ASN A 177 -1.85 -5.58 10.82
N LYS A 178 -2.30 -4.88 9.76
CA LYS A 178 -3.66 -4.96 9.23
C LYS A 178 -3.87 -6.23 8.41
N VAL A 179 -2.83 -6.68 7.69
CA VAL A 179 -2.88 -7.76 6.69
C VAL A 179 -2.16 -9.06 7.10
N SER A 180 -1.54 -9.13 8.28
CA SER A 180 -0.73 -10.27 8.73
C SER A 180 -1.53 -11.42 9.38
N LYS A 181 -2.86 -11.32 9.43
CA LYS A 181 -3.70 -12.39 10.02
C LYS A 181 -3.56 -13.67 9.20
N SER A 182 -3.48 -14.82 9.87
CA SER A 182 -3.27 -16.12 9.22
C SER A 182 -4.28 -16.44 8.11
N ILE A 183 -5.53 -15.98 8.25
CA ILE A 183 -6.59 -16.14 7.24
C ILE A 183 -6.26 -15.48 5.90
N ILE A 184 -5.39 -14.47 5.89
CA ILE A 184 -5.03 -13.70 4.70
C ILE A 184 -4.03 -14.44 3.81
N ASN A 185 -3.37 -15.49 4.33
CA ASN A 185 -2.44 -16.33 3.57
C ASN A 185 -3.10 -17.57 2.95
N ASP A 186 -4.43 -17.70 3.05
CA ASP A 186 -5.21 -18.77 2.44
C ASP A 186 -5.53 -18.45 0.96
N ASP A 187 -5.36 -19.43 0.08
CA ASP A 187 -5.50 -19.24 -1.37
C ASP A 187 -6.94 -18.85 -1.75
N CYS A 188 -7.94 -19.50 -1.15
CA CYS A 188 -9.34 -19.18 -1.41
C CYS A 188 -9.68 -17.77 -0.91
N TYR A 189 -9.11 -17.35 0.21
CA TYR A 189 -9.26 -15.98 0.71
C TYR A 189 -8.67 -14.95 -0.27
N LEU A 190 -7.48 -15.19 -0.79
CA LEU A 190 -6.82 -14.30 -1.74
C LEU A 190 -7.52 -14.27 -3.10
N GLU A 191 -8.06 -15.40 -3.58
CA GLU A 191 -8.89 -15.46 -4.79
C GLU A 191 -10.16 -14.61 -4.64
N GLU A 192 -10.85 -14.71 -3.50
CA GLU A 192 -12.01 -13.85 -3.20
C GLU A 192 -11.60 -12.38 -3.07
N ALA A 193 -10.45 -12.08 -2.46
CA ALA A 193 -9.92 -10.72 -2.39
C ALA A 193 -9.64 -10.14 -3.79
N VAL A 194 -9.15 -10.95 -4.74
CA VAL A 194 -8.98 -10.55 -6.14
C VAL A 194 -10.32 -10.27 -6.81
N ALA A 195 -11.32 -11.14 -6.63
CA ALA A 195 -12.66 -10.91 -7.16
C ALA A 195 -13.28 -9.62 -6.62
N ARG A 196 -13.06 -9.34 -5.33
CA ARG A 196 -13.50 -8.11 -4.66
C ARG A 196 -12.72 -6.88 -5.12
N TYR A 197 -11.42 -7.00 -5.39
CA TYR A 197 -10.63 -5.91 -5.97
C TYR A 197 -11.13 -5.52 -7.36
N LYS A 198 -11.45 -6.49 -8.22
CA LYS A 198 -12.08 -6.22 -9.52
C LYS A 198 -13.44 -5.51 -9.37
N ALA A 199 -14.27 -5.97 -8.44
CA ALA A 199 -15.53 -5.31 -8.09
C ALA A 199 -15.31 -3.88 -7.52
N PHE A 200 -14.22 -3.66 -6.80
CA PHE A 200 -13.86 -2.34 -6.30
C PHE A 200 -13.46 -1.36 -7.42
N LEU A 201 -12.66 -1.82 -8.40
CA LEU A 201 -12.36 -1.03 -9.61
C LEU A 201 -13.65 -0.72 -10.38
N HIS A 202 -14.52 -1.71 -10.57
CA HIS A 202 -15.83 -1.50 -11.20
C HIS A 202 -16.66 -0.47 -10.43
N LEU A 203 -16.73 -0.56 -9.10
CA LEU A 203 -17.43 0.42 -8.26
C LEU A 203 -16.90 1.85 -8.48
N ILE A 204 -15.57 2.04 -8.50
CA ILE A 204 -14.96 3.34 -8.78
C ILE A 204 -15.37 3.84 -10.16
N LYS A 205 -15.35 2.97 -11.17
CA LYS A 205 -15.74 3.32 -12.55
C LYS A 205 -17.20 3.75 -12.63
N ARG A 206 -18.10 3.01 -11.98
CA ARG A 206 -19.53 3.35 -11.94
C ARG A 206 -19.79 4.68 -11.24
N ASN A 207 -19.02 4.99 -10.19
CA ASN A 207 -19.11 6.29 -9.53
C ASN A 207 -18.64 7.43 -10.45
N GLU A 208 -17.55 7.25 -11.20
CA GLU A 208 -17.08 8.22 -12.20
C GLU A 208 -18.12 8.45 -13.30
N GLU A 209 -18.69 7.38 -13.87
CA GLU A 209 -19.74 7.44 -14.91
C GLU A 209 -21.02 8.13 -14.44
N ARG A 210 -21.34 8.01 -13.15
CA ARG A 210 -22.54 8.62 -12.53
C ARG A 210 -22.25 9.98 -11.90
N TYR A 211 -21.03 10.51 -12.05
CA TYR A 211 -20.58 11.76 -11.43
C TYR A 211 -20.77 11.79 -9.90
N VAL A 212 -20.69 10.63 -9.24
CA VAL A 212 -20.78 10.50 -7.79
C VAL A 212 -19.42 10.80 -7.18
N LYS A 213 -19.30 11.93 -6.48
CA LYS A 213 -18.11 12.24 -5.69
C LYS A 213 -18.11 11.39 -4.42
N CYS A 214 -17.41 10.26 -4.44
CA CYS A 214 -17.22 9.39 -3.27
C CYS A 214 -15.73 9.05 -3.10
N PHE A 215 -15.24 9.17 -1.87
CA PHE A 215 -13.94 8.65 -1.48
C PHE A 215 -14.10 7.16 -1.15
N CYS A 216 -13.80 6.30 -2.13
CA CYS A 216 -13.92 4.85 -1.97
C CYS A 216 -12.78 4.33 -1.08
N VAL A 217 -13.13 3.68 0.03
CA VAL A 217 -12.19 3.15 1.02
C VAL A 217 -12.09 1.63 0.86
N PRO A 218 -10.92 1.08 0.46
CA PRO A 218 -10.75 -0.36 0.36
C PRO A 218 -10.79 -1.02 1.75
N THR A 219 -11.27 -2.26 1.79
CA THR A 219 -11.06 -3.15 2.95
C THR A 219 -9.66 -3.75 2.88
N TYR A 220 -9.10 -4.29 3.97
CA TYR A 220 -7.69 -4.70 4.02
C TYR A 220 -7.32 -5.79 3.02
N ASP A 221 -8.24 -6.69 2.70
CA ASP A 221 -8.09 -7.69 1.65
C ASP A 221 -8.03 -7.05 0.26
N ILE A 222 -8.94 -6.12 -0.04
CA ILE A 222 -8.93 -5.36 -1.29
C ILE A 222 -7.64 -4.51 -1.39
N ASP A 223 -7.23 -3.89 -0.28
CA ASP A 223 -6.08 -2.99 -0.21
C ASP A 223 -4.77 -3.75 -0.42
N LEU A 224 -4.65 -4.97 0.15
CA LEU A 224 -3.52 -5.86 -0.10
C LEU A 224 -3.38 -6.20 -1.60
N ILE A 225 -4.49 -6.60 -2.23
CA ILE A 225 -4.49 -6.91 -3.66
C ILE A 225 -4.19 -5.67 -4.51
N TRP A 226 -4.71 -4.50 -4.11
CA TRP A 226 -4.45 -3.25 -4.80
C TRP A 226 -2.97 -2.86 -4.71
N HIS A 227 -2.37 -2.90 -3.52
CA HIS A 227 -0.93 -2.73 -3.35
C HIS A 227 -0.13 -3.71 -4.21
N SER A 228 -0.52 -4.99 -4.23
CA SER A 228 0.13 -6.02 -5.05
C SER A 228 0.12 -5.66 -6.54
N HIS A 229 -0.98 -5.09 -7.03
CA HIS A 229 -1.07 -4.62 -8.41
C HIS A 229 -0.16 -3.40 -8.65
N GLN A 230 -0.18 -2.41 -7.76
CA GLN A 230 0.64 -1.19 -7.87
C GLN A 230 2.15 -1.43 -7.83
N LEU A 231 2.58 -2.49 -7.13
CA LEU A 231 3.98 -2.93 -7.10
C LEU A 231 4.49 -3.45 -8.45
N ASN A 232 3.64 -3.52 -9.48
CA ASN A 232 3.99 -3.81 -10.87
C ASN A 232 3.64 -2.58 -11.74
N PRO A 233 4.44 -1.49 -11.71
CA PRO A 233 4.07 -0.19 -12.26
C PRO A 233 3.62 -0.20 -13.72
N LEU A 234 4.31 -0.94 -14.61
CA LEU A 234 3.93 -1.00 -16.02
C LEU A 234 2.59 -1.74 -16.20
N SER A 235 2.45 -2.91 -15.58
CA SER A 235 1.21 -3.69 -15.61
C SER A 235 0.03 -2.90 -15.05
N TYR A 236 0.21 -2.23 -13.90
CA TYR A 236 -0.81 -1.37 -13.31
C TYR A 236 -1.24 -0.24 -14.24
N CYS A 237 -0.29 0.40 -14.92
CA CYS A 237 -0.60 1.43 -15.91
C CYS A 237 -1.41 0.87 -17.08
N ASP A 238 -0.98 -0.26 -17.63
CA ASP A 238 -1.56 -0.83 -18.85
C ASP A 238 -2.92 -1.49 -18.59
N ASP A 239 -3.14 -2.04 -17.40
CA ASP A 239 -4.43 -2.61 -16.99
C ASP A 239 -5.47 -1.52 -16.65
N LEU A 240 -5.06 -0.39 -16.06
CA LEU A 240 -6.00 0.67 -15.68
C LEU A 240 -6.33 1.67 -16.81
N LYS A 241 -5.44 1.89 -17.77
CA LYS A 241 -5.69 2.79 -18.92
C LYS A 241 -6.96 2.42 -19.70
N PRO A 242 -7.23 1.16 -20.07
CA PRO A 242 -8.47 0.79 -20.76
C PRO A 242 -9.74 1.07 -19.95
N ILE A 243 -9.66 0.99 -18.61
CA ILE A 243 -10.82 1.12 -17.72
C ILE A 243 -11.12 2.60 -17.43
N PHE A 244 -10.09 3.37 -17.09
CA PHE A 244 -10.23 4.74 -16.56
C PHE A 244 -9.65 5.82 -17.46
N GLY A 245 -8.92 5.47 -18.51
CA GLY A 245 -8.14 6.40 -19.33
C GLY A 245 -6.94 7.01 -18.59
N LYS A 246 -6.70 6.62 -17.33
CA LYS A 246 -5.67 7.15 -16.44
C LYS A 246 -5.29 6.13 -15.38
N ILE A 247 -4.17 6.39 -14.72
CA ILE A 247 -3.76 5.66 -13.51
C ILE A 247 -4.63 6.14 -12.34
N ILE A 248 -5.17 5.21 -11.56
CA ILE A 248 -5.82 5.59 -10.30
C ILE A 248 -4.77 5.75 -9.21
N SER A 249 -4.80 6.92 -8.58
CA SER A 249 -4.02 7.23 -7.38
C SER A 249 -4.58 6.49 -6.17
N HIS A 250 -3.72 5.78 -5.46
CA HIS A 250 -3.98 5.34 -4.09
C HIS A 250 -3.46 6.45 -3.19
N ASN A 251 -4.34 7.40 -2.90
CA ASN A 251 -3.98 8.50 -2.01
C ASN A 251 -4.22 8.07 -0.56
N ASP A 252 -3.20 7.47 0.04
CA ASP A 252 -3.13 7.12 1.46
C ASP A 252 -2.94 8.36 2.38
N HIS A 253 -2.84 9.56 1.80
CA HIS A 253 -2.79 10.82 2.54
C HIS A 253 -4.19 11.24 3.03
N ILE A 254 -4.71 10.49 3.99
CA ILE A 254 -5.79 10.97 4.84
C ILE A 254 -5.14 11.26 6.19
N SER A 255 -5.13 12.53 6.60
CA SER A 255 -4.85 12.84 7.99
C SER A 255 -5.95 12.22 8.84
N ASP A 256 -5.61 11.22 9.66
CA ASP A 256 -6.42 10.74 10.77
C ASP A 256 -6.49 11.79 11.90
N SER A 257 -6.71 13.06 11.54
CA SER A 257 -7.05 14.09 12.52
C SER A 257 -8.34 13.64 13.20
N PRO A 258 -8.43 13.64 14.54
CA PRO A 258 -9.66 13.33 15.27
C PRO A 258 -10.88 14.15 14.83
N VAL A 259 -10.62 15.29 14.18
CA VAL A 259 -11.62 16.21 13.60
C VAL A 259 -12.13 15.72 12.24
N ASP A 260 -11.29 15.04 11.46
CA ASP A 260 -11.62 14.55 10.11
C ASP A 260 -11.99 13.06 10.14
N ASN A 261 -13.27 12.76 10.38
CA ASN A 261 -13.83 11.41 10.24
C ASN A 261 -13.92 10.93 8.77
N LYS A 262 -13.12 11.49 7.86
CA LYS A 262 -13.21 11.30 6.40
C LYS A 262 -13.05 9.83 6.00
N HIS A 263 -12.10 9.11 6.60
CA HIS A 263 -11.91 7.69 6.33
C HIS A 263 -13.14 6.86 6.76
N LYS A 264 -13.71 7.14 7.94
CA LYS A 264 -14.90 6.44 8.45
C LYS A 264 -16.15 6.71 7.61
N ILE A 265 -16.36 7.98 7.23
CA ILE A 265 -17.46 8.38 6.35
C ILE A 265 -17.28 7.73 4.97
N GLY A 266 -16.07 7.77 4.41
CA GLY A 266 -15.75 7.11 3.14
C GLY A 266 -16.02 5.61 3.16
N LEU A 267 -15.65 4.93 4.25
CA LEU A 267 -15.91 3.49 4.42
C LEU A 267 -17.41 3.18 4.48
N ALA A 268 -18.20 3.98 5.20
CA ALA A 268 -19.65 3.82 5.25
C ALA A 268 -20.29 4.09 3.88
N GLN A 269 -19.85 5.12 3.15
CA GLN A 269 -20.30 5.40 1.78
C GLN A 269 -19.98 4.24 0.85
N THR A 270 -18.74 3.74 0.89
CA THR A 270 -18.28 2.62 0.07
C THR A 270 -19.08 1.36 0.35
N THR A 271 -19.32 1.05 1.63
CA THR A 271 -20.13 -0.10 2.05
C THR A 271 -21.53 -0.04 1.45
N LYS A 272 -22.18 1.11 1.56
CA LYS A 272 -23.53 1.31 1.02
C LYS A 272 -23.55 1.18 -0.50
N LEU A 273 -22.66 1.86 -1.20
CA LEU A 273 -22.61 1.81 -2.68
C LEU A 273 -22.30 0.39 -3.18
N TRP A 274 -21.41 -0.33 -2.49
CA TRP A 274 -21.10 -1.72 -2.78
C TRP A 274 -22.34 -2.61 -2.65
N GLU A 275 -23.09 -2.50 -1.55
CA GLU A 275 -24.32 -3.27 -1.34
C GLU A 275 -25.41 -2.88 -2.36
N ASP A 276 -25.54 -1.60 -2.68
CA ASP A 276 -26.49 -1.09 -3.67
C ASP A 276 -26.19 -1.60 -5.10
N ILE A 277 -24.92 -1.78 -5.46
CA ILE A 277 -24.51 -2.27 -6.79
C ILE A 277 -24.50 -3.80 -6.83
N PHE A 278 -23.88 -4.46 -5.87
CA PHE A 278 -23.60 -5.90 -5.94
C PHE A 278 -24.55 -6.78 -5.11
N GLY A 279 -25.36 -6.20 -4.21
CA GLY A 279 -26.24 -6.97 -3.34
C GLY A 279 -25.48 -7.92 -2.39
N ARG A 280 -24.20 -7.65 -2.15
CA ARG A 280 -23.26 -8.46 -1.37
C ARG A 280 -22.68 -7.60 -0.25
N LYS A 281 -22.37 -8.21 0.90
CA LYS A 281 -21.77 -7.49 2.02
C LYS A 281 -20.38 -6.99 1.65
N TYR A 282 -20.10 -5.72 1.92
CA TYR A 282 -18.76 -5.18 1.72
C TYR A 282 -17.79 -5.67 2.80
N LEU A 283 -18.23 -5.67 4.06
CA LEU A 283 -17.43 -6.09 5.20
C LEU A 283 -17.57 -7.60 5.42
N ILE A 284 -16.49 -8.34 5.17
CA ILE A 284 -16.40 -9.79 5.39
C ILE A 284 -15.46 -10.10 6.57
N THR A 285 -15.49 -11.34 7.06
CA THR A 285 -14.57 -11.77 8.13
C THR A 285 -13.12 -11.64 7.65
N GLY A 286 -12.25 -11.09 8.51
CA GLY A 286 -10.83 -10.89 8.19
C GLY A 286 -10.50 -9.56 7.50
N ALA A 287 -11.46 -8.99 6.76
CA ALA A 287 -11.27 -7.81 5.91
C ALA A 287 -11.05 -6.48 6.65
N MET A 288 -11.39 -6.41 7.95
CA MET A 288 -11.12 -5.26 8.83
C MET A 288 -10.92 -5.70 10.29
N PHE A 289 -10.47 -4.79 11.16
CA PHE A 289 -10.57 -5.03 12.61
C PHE A 289 -12.02 -4.94 13.09
N LYS A 290 -12.33 -5.64 14.20
CA LYS A 290 -13.68 -5.61 14.81
C LYS A 290 -14.09 -4.20 15.24
N SER A 291 -13.13 -3.36 15.64
CA SER A 291 -13.36 -1.94 15.95
C SER A 291 -13.89 -1.19 14.71
N ASP A 292 -13.26 -1.40 13.57
CA ASP A 292 -13.52 -0.63 12.36
C ASP A 292 -14.86 -1.04 11.72
N ASP A 293 -15.20 -2.33 11.75
CA ASP A 293 -16.51 -2.84 11.32
C ASP A 293 -17.65 -2.23 12.16
N LYS A 294 -17.51 -2.21 13.50
CA LYS A 294 -18.49 -1.57 14.38
C LYS A 294 -18.67 -0.10 14.05
N ILE A 295 -17.57 0.63 13.84
CA ILE A 295 -17.59 2.05 13.51
C ILE A 295 -18.27 2.29 12.16
N ALA A 296 -17.91 1.54 11.12
CA ALA A 296 -18.51 1.67 9.80
C ALA A 296 -20.03 1.48 9.83
N ARG A 297 -20.51 0.50 10.61
CA ARG A 297 -21.95 0.28 10.83
C ARG A 297 -22.62 1.46 11.50
N CYS A 298 -22.02 2.06 12.52
CA CYS A 298 -22.58 3.25 13.16
C CYS A 298 -22.80 4.39 12.16
N TYR A 299 -21.81 4.72 11.32
CA TYR A 299 -21.96 5.77 10.30
C TYR A 299 -22.99 5.44 9.22
N SER A 300 -23.17 4.16 8.89
CA SER A 300 -24.22 3.74 7.94
C SER A 300 -25.63 3.95 8.48
N ILE A 301 -25.81 3.88 9.80
CA ILE A 301 -27.11 4.00 10.49
C ILE A 301 -27.48 5.47 10.71
N VAL A 302 -26.53 6.31 11.12
CA VAL A 302 -26.79 7.71 11.51
C VAL A 302 -27.15 8.62 10.32
N GLY A 303 -26.89 8.18 9.09
CA GLY A 303 -27.21 8.94 7.88
C GLY A 303 -26.23 10.11 7.62
N PHE A 304 -26.06 10.45 6.34
CA PHE A 304 -25.04 11.38 5.83
C PHE A 304 -25.32 12.86 6.13
N LYS A 305 -25.65 13.24 7.37
CA LYS A 305 -25.63 14.66 7.73
C LYS A 305 -24.20 15.08 8.07
N THR A 306 -23.80 16.22 7.51
CA THR A 306 -22.57 16.92 7.88
C THR A 306 -22.50 17.00 9.39
N CYS A 307 -21.32 16.73 9.93
CA CYS A 307 -21.01 16.77 11.36
C CYS A 307 -21.23 18.20 11.88
N ASP A 308 -22.48 18.55 12.19
CA ASP A 308 -22.76 19.60 13.15
C ASP A 308 -22.32 19.08 14.52
N SER A 309 -21.79 19.98 15.34
CA SER A 309 -21.17 19.75 16.65
C SER A 309 -22.02 18.95 17.66
N GLN A 310 -23.28 18.66 17.34
CA GLN A 310 -24.18 17.78 18.10
C GLN A 310 -23.91 16.27 17.91
N CYS A 311 -23.20 15.85 16.86
CA CYS A 311 -22.89 14.42 16.64
C CYS A 311 -21.87 13.84 17.64
N ALA A 312 -21.16 14.67 18.40
CA ALA A 312 -20.19 14.23 19.40
C ALA A 312 -20.84 13.53 20.62
N GLU A 313 -22.11 13.85 20.92
CA GLU A 313 -22.83 13.28 22.06
C GLU A 313 -23.46 11.91 21.78
N GLU A 314 -23.81 11.61 20.52
CA GLU A 314 -24.35 10.29 20.16
C GLU A 314 -23.24 9.23 19.98
N VAL A 315 -22.05 9.63 19.52
CA VAL A 315 -20.89 8.70 19.41
C VAL A 315 -20.34 8.30 20.79
N THR A 316 -20.49 9.16 21.81
CA THR A 316 -20.11 8.84 23.20
C THR A 316 -21.01 7.79 23.85
N SER A 317 -22.24 7.59 23.35
CA SER A 317 -23.13 6.50 23.77
C SER A 317 -22.59 5.12 23.37
N CYS A 318 -21.93 4.99 22.21
CA CYS A 318 -21.33 3.73 21.75
C CYS A 318 -20.03 3.38 22.51
N ALA A 319 -19.33 4.39 23.06
CA ALA A 319 -18.09 4.22 23.80
C ALA A 319 -18.26 3.73 25.25
N LYS A 320 -19.49 3.66 25.79
CA LYS A 320 -19.76 3.21 27.18
C LYS A 320 -19.59 1.70 27.43
N CYS A 321 -19.07 0.93 26.47
CA CYS A 321 -18.74 -0.50 26.68
C CYS A 321 -17.27 -0.80 27.03
N PHE A 322 -16.44 0.21 27.30
CA PHE A 322 -15.12 0.01 27.90
C PHE A 322 -15.00 0.82 29.20
N SER A 323 -15.69 0.37 30.24
CA SER A 323 -15.38 0.76 31.62
C SER A 323 -14.97 -0.48 32.40
N CYS A 324 -13.65 -0.64 32.65
CA CYS A 324 -13.11 -1.21 33.88
C CYS A 324 -11.58 -1.08 33.96
N GLY A 325 -11.12 -0.26 34.93
CA GLY A 325 -9.75 -0.21 35.48
C GLY A 325 -8.77 0.57 34.61
N VAL A 326 -8.08 1.62 35.05
CA VAL A 326 -7.39 1.83 36.33
C VAL A 326 -7.28 3.34 36.59
N GLY A 327 -7.27 3.70 37.87
CA GLY A 327 -7.52 5.02 38.42
C GLY A 327 -6.55 6.14 38.04
N PHE A 328 -7.11 7.35 37.96
CA PHE A 328 -6.39 8.60 38.06
C PHE A 328 -5.93 8.82 39.51
N THR A 329 -4.62 8.94 39.73
CA THR A 329 -4.08 9.72 40.84
C THR A 329 -3.75 11.11 40.33
N THR A 330 -4.52 12.08 40.79
CA THR A 330 -4.29 13.53 40.66
C THR A 330 -3.08 13.96 41.48
N TYR A 331 -2.21 14.81 40.94
CA TYR A 331 -1.52 15.85 41.71
C TYR A 331 -1.02 16.98 40.79
N GLY A 332 -1.30 18.22 41.24
CA GLY A 332 -0.54 19.44 40.93
C GLY A 332 -1.03 20.25 39.76
#